data_AF-A0A347WKQ6-F1
#
_entry.id   AF-A0A347WKQ6-F1
#
_cell.length_a   1.000
_cell.length_b   1.000
_cell.length_c   1.000
_cell.angle_alpha   90.00
_cell.angle_beta   90.00
_cell.angle_gamma   90.00
#
_symmetry.space_group_name_H-M   'P 1'
#
loop_
_entity.id
_entity.type
_entity.pdbx_description
1 polymer ?
#
loop_
_entity_poly.entity_id
_entity_poly.type
_entity_poly.pdbx_seq_one_letter_code
_entity_poly.pdbx_strand_id
1 'polypeptide(L)'
;MSLKKLYLSISALTLFAVPIIGTVTPFSNVQVIQATQEQISKQAALGASLSQADRQRTLQLLQGTDVANVLYIDGPTINSILNDGSTASTNVYSSVVVEPREAGYGVQVQILTPDTILNVSPQTYQNAALTAGAKDVLIRIASLYPVTGEGALAGVYRIYNHQGRALKPQEIHVAEQEIKIVNNLTQNYNITNYEINQIISQIKLEINQTAVNNTTITAENVEQIVAQYIQQFEQETGKVMPEEARRIILDFMKEYVVSVDLNQSQSEQIQASTANTWTPEQAIDFWEGHFIVDPNQMPSHYDRSYWEILSNEGPTIRMRQNNHQDNPTFELTKSGEYTIIAQSSNDDPATRIEYLVPNNNIQTIAGIRAPQALADNGKLVWDVQQIRQYLVENIGLEAEALGEIQLDPEAQIARAFYTPQNGEATDLEVNAEGWVSYLPFTGSLPSDSSEAAEEPGESSDQAEQDSKDILNEESTAETSEDSSDVTEATTYWNIDKYYALDNFIKTQWNANYLSYSPYNPGDMYGVEFPVAVMASAAFDGHNYPTAWSEDGMLADTFNVVAAYSNYEAQTMDAANLTTESSMPTYYLFVIYNGQPMVFQSQQNQGSPDGIIQFTSGVDANLYNAFVNIVDQ
;
A
#
# COMPACT_ATOMS: atom_id res chain seq x y z
N MET A 1 2.02 -22.62 62.17
CA MET A 1 2.61 -22.77 60.83
C MET A 1 2.67 -21.39 60.20
N SER A 2 3.82 -21.10 59.58
CA SER A 2 4.30 -19.75 59.22
C SER A 2 3.68 -19.21 57.92
N LEU A 3 3.22 -17.96 57.94
CA LEU A 3 3.31 -17.08 56.77
C LEU A 3 4.52 -16.17 56.94
N LYS A 4 5.46 -16.23 56.00
CA LYS A 4 6.47 -15.21 55.73
C LYS A 4 6.36 -14.86 54.26
N LYS A 5 5.97 -13.61 53.95
CA LYS A 5 6.38 -12.95 52.71
C LYS A 5 7.11 -11.67 53.13
N LEU A 6 8.36 -11.62 52.69
CA LEU A 6 9.39 -10.63 52.98
C LEU A 6 9.27 -9.52 51.94
N TYR A 7 9.32 -8.27 52.38
CA TYR A 7 9.49 -7.07 51.57
C TYR A 7 10.96 -6.91 51.11
N LEU A 8 11.17 -6.28 49.95
CA LEU A 8 12.23 -5.32 49.55
C LEU A 8 12.28 -5.32 48.01
N SER A 9 12.44 -4.25 47.24
CA SER A 9 12.46 -2.80 47.44
C SER A 9 12.67 -2.20 46.04
N ILE A 10 11.72 -1.43 45.51
CA ILE A 10 11.90 -0.65 44.28
C ILE A 10 12.66 0.62 44.66
N SER A 11 13.85 0.78 44.09
CA SER A 11 14.69 1.96 44.26
C SER A 11 14.03 3.18 43.61
N ALA A 12 13.73 4.18 44.43
CA ALA A 12 13.23 5.49 44.01
C ALA A 12 14.33 6.28 43.27
N LEU A 13 14.05 6.70 42.04
CA LEU A 13 14.83 7.72 41.34
C LEU A 13 14.25 9.09 41.72
N THR A 14 14.88 9.75 42.68
CA THR A 14 14.54 11.11 43.11
C THR A 14 15.00 12.13 42.05
N LEU A 15 14.05 12.77 41.36
CA LEU A 15 14.31 13.98 40.57
C LEU A 15 14.60 15.15 41.53
N PHE A 16 15.82 15.68 41.50
CA PHE A 16 16.11 16.99 42.08
C PHE A 16 15.62 18.07 41.09
N ALA A 17 14.54 18.78 41.45
CA ALA A 17 14.16 20.02 40.80
C ALA A 17 15.11 21.14 41.26
N VAL A 18 15.94 21.64 40.34
CA VAL A 18 16.72 22.87 40.54
C VAL A 18 15.88 24.04 40.03
N PRO A 19 15.55 25.06 40.85
CA PRO A 19 14.91 26.26 40.34
C PRO A 19 15.95 27.13 39.63
N ILE A 20 15.88 27.17 38.29
CA ILE A 20 16.62 28.14 37.48
C ILE A 20 15.88 29.49 37.59
N ILE A 21 16.32 30.35 38.50
CA ILE A 21 16.00 31.78 38.45
C ILE A 21 16.98 32.41 37.45
N GLY A 22 16.61 32.40 36.17
CA GLY A 22 17.32 33.10 35.10
C GLY A 22 16.63 34.43 34.81
N THR A 23 17.32 35.54 35.04
CA THR A 23 16.89 36.87 34.61
C THR A 23 16.82 36.91 33.08
N VAL A 24 15.62 37.15 32.53
CA VAL A 24 15.42 37.46 31.10
C VAL A 24 16.06 38.81 30.80
N THR A 25 17.26 38.82 30.21
CA THR A 25 17.74 39.98 29.47
C THR A 25 17.16 39.92 28.06
N PRO A 26 16.54 41.00 27.55
CA PRO A 26 16.06 41.02 26.17
C PRO A 26 17.24 40.83 25.23
N PHE A 27 17.19 39.78 24.41
CA PHE A 27 18.16 39.56 23.35
C PHE A 27 18.05 40.70 22.34
N SER A 28 19.12 41.49 22.23
CA SER A 28 19.33 42.41 21.12
C SER A 28 19.38 41.62 19.81
N ASN A 29 18.71 42.15 18.79
CA ASN A 29 18.63 41.63 17.43
C ASN A 29 20.01 41.15 16.91
N VAL A 30 20.25 39.84 16.96
CA VAL A 30 21.20 39.20 16.07
C VAL A 30 20.49 39.16 14.72
N GLN A 31 20.96 39.94 13.76
CA GLN A 31 20.63 39.68 12.36
C GLN A 31 21.15 38.28 12.04
N VAL A 32 20.24 37.31 12.07
CA VAL A 32 20.47 36.00 11.48
C VAL A 32 20.76 36.29 10.01
N ILE A 33 22.02 36.17 9.62
CA ILE A 33 22.34 35.94 8.21
C ILE A 33 21.75 34.55 7.96
N GLN A 34 20.53 34.51 7.42
CA GLN A 34 19.99 33.29 6.83
C GLN A 34 20.99 32.93 5.74
N ALA A 35 21.85 31.94 6.01
CA ALA A 35 22.36 31.13 4.93
C ALA A 35 21.13 30.48 4.33
N THR A 36 20.64 31.03 3.22
CA THR A 36 19.65 30.37 2.38
C THR A 36 20.29 29.05 1.97
N GLN A 37 19.93 27.95 2.64
CA GLN A 37 20.07 26.64 2.02
C GLN A 37 19.30 26.75 0.71
N GLU A 38 20.00 26.72 -0.42
CA GLU A 38 19.38 26.70 -1.74
C GLU A 38 18.61 25.38 -1.86
N GLN A 39 17.37 25.40 -1.42
CA GLN A 39 16.46 24.28 -1.45
C GLN A 39 16.09 23.97 -2.90
N ILE A 40 15.82 22.70 -3.22
CA ILE A 40 15.28 22.35 -4.54
C ILE A 40 13.96 23.12 -4.77
N SER A 41 13.66 23.52 -6.00
CA SER A 41 12.36 24.09 -6.37
C SER A 41 11.33 22.99 -6.65
N LYS A 42 10.03 23.27 -6.44
CA LYS A 42 8.94 22.36 -6.81
C LYS A 42 9.08 21.96 -8.28
N GLN A 43 9.17 20.65 -8.55
CA GLN A 43 9.39 20.14 -9.90
C GLN A 43 8.67 18.80 -10.11
N ALA A 44 8.30 18.53 -11.37
CA ALA A 44 7.64 17.31 -11.80
C ALA A 44 8.52 16.51 -12.75
N ALA A 45 8.46 15.19 -12.64
CA ALA A 45 8.98 14.25 -13.61
C ALA A 45 7.88 13.27 -14.00
N LEU A 46 7.55 13.23 -15.28
CA LEU A 46 6.48 12.39 -15.82
C LEU A 46 7.04 11.21 -16.60
N GLY A 47 6.32 10.10 -16.57
CA GLY A 47 6.58 8.97 -17.46
C GLY A 47 6.51 9.38 -18.93
N ALA A 48 7.53 9.03 -19.72
CA ALA A 48 7.64 9.41 -21.12
C ALA A 48 6.58 8.75 -22.00
N SER A 49 6.04 7.60 -21.58
CA SER A 49 5.01 6.84 -22.30
C SER A 49 3.60 7.43 -22.13
N LEU A 50 3.40 8.41 -21.26
CA LEU A 50 2.12 9.10 -21.11
C LEU A 50 1.80 9.92 -22.37
N SER A 51 0.55 9.81 -22.84
CA SER A 51 0.00 10.68 -23.88
C SER A 51 -0.09 12.13 -23.40
N GLN A 52 -0.30 13.09 -24.32
CA GLN A 52 -0.42 14.50 -23.92
C GLN A 52 -1.58 14.75 -22.95
N ALA A 53 -2.72 14.08 -23.15
CA ALA A 53 -3.88 14.18 -22.27
C ALA A 53 -3.57 13.54 -20.90
N ASP A 54 -2.95 12.36 -20.91
CA ASP A 54 -2.56 11.66 -19.69
C ASP A 54 -1.55 12.45 -18.86
N ARG A 55 -0.62 13.17 -19.49
CA ARG A 55 0.31 14.06 -18.78
C ARG A 55 -0.42 15.16 -18.00
N GLN A 56 -1.44 15.76 -18.60
CA GLN A 56 -2.23 16.80 -17.93
C GLN A 56 -3.01 16.23 -16.75
N ARG A 57 -3.68 15.09 -16.95
CA ARG A 57 -4.43 14.41 -15.89
C ARG A 57 -3.50 13.94 -14.76
N THR A 58 -2.35 13.37 -15.09
CA THR A 58 -1.35 12.93 -14.10
C THR A 58 -0.79 14.12 -13.32
N LEU A 59 -0.50 15.26 -13.95
CA LEU A 59 -0.07 16.47 -13.24
C LEU A 59 -1.15 17.07 -12.34
N GLN A 60 -2.43 16.96 -12.73
CA GLN A 60 -3.55 17.37 -11.88
C GLN A 60 -3.64 16.50 -10.62
N LEU A 61 -3.60 15.17 -10.78
CA LEU A 61 -3.55 14.23 -9.66
C LEU A 61 -2.39 14.56 -8.72
N LEU A 62 -1.20 14.76 -9.28
CA LEU A 62 0.02 15.10 -8.53
C LEU A 62 0.04 16.50 -7.91
N GLN A 63 -1.02 17.31 -8.07
CA GLN A 63 -1.08 18.71 -7.61
C GLN A 63 0.10 19.56 -8.13
N GLY A 64 0.55 19.28 -9.35
CA GLY A 64 1.76 19.87 -9.97
C GLY A 64 1.47 20.76 -11.18
N THR A 65 0.23 21.23 -11.37
CA THR A 65 -0.16 22.03 -12.55
C THR A 65 0.51 23.40 -12.61
N ASP A 66 1.03 23.89 -11.49
CA ASP A 66 1.80 25.12 -11.32
C ASP A 66 3.30 24.96 -11.62
N VAL A 67 3.79 23.73 -11.85
CA VAL A 67 5.20 23.47 -12.13
C VAL A 67 5.60 24.01 -13.50
N ALA A 68 6.59 24.90 -13.53
CA ALA A 68 7.05 25.54 -14.76
C ALA A 68 7.80 24.60 -15.72
N ASN A 69 8.58 23.65 -15.20
CA ASN A 69 9.41 22.75 -16.00
C ASN A 69 9.18 21.29 -15.63
N VAL A 70 8.65 20.52 -16.59
CA VAL A 70 8.38 19.09 -16.44
C VAL A 70 9.51 18.28 -17.09
N LEU A 71 10.11 17.38 -16.32
CA LEU A 71 11.06 16.38 -16.83
C LEU A 71 10.32 15.15 -17.33
N TYR A 72 10.95 14.37 -18.20
CA TYR A 72 10.40 13.11 -18.71
C TYR A 72 11.33 11.95 -18.42
N ILE A 73 10.76 10.82 -18.00
CA ILE A 73 11.47 9.59 -17.64
C ILE A 73 11.12 8.51 -18.64
N ASP A 74 12.11 8.05 -19.41
CA ASP A 74 12.01 6.90 -20.31
C ASP A 74 12.83 5.71 -19.77
N GLY A 75 12.66 4.53 -20.35
CA GLY A 75 13.39 3.33 -19.91
C GLY A 75 14.92 3.48 -19.89
N PRO A 76 15.57 4.10 -20.91
CA PRO A 76 17.00 4.36 -20.85
C PRO A 76 17.41 5.28 -19.69
N THR A 77 16.58 6.27 -19.35
CA THR A 77 16.78 7.09 -18.15
C THR A 77 16.74 6.22 -16.90
N ILE A 78 15.72 5.37 -16.75
CA ILE A 78 15.59 4.47 -15.59
C ILE A 78 16.85 3.62 -15.46
N ASN A 79 17.24 2.90 -16.51
CA ASN A 79 18.40 2.02 -16.48
C ASN A 79 19.70 2.76 -16.17
N SER A 80 19.86 4.00 -16.67
CA SER A 80 21.05 4.81 -16.35
C SER A 80 21.18 5.19 -14.87
N ILE A 81 20.07 5.18 -14.12
CA ILE A 81 20.02 5.56 -12.71
C ILE A 81 19.94 4.31 -11.82
N LEU A 82 19.06 3.36 -12.16
CA LEU A 82 18.73 2.20 -11.34
C LEU A 82 19.51 0.93 -11.74
N ASN A 83 20.10 0.88 -12.94
CA ASN A 83 20.75 -0.31 -13.51
C ASN A 83 19.85 -1.56 -13.44
N ASP A 84 18.58 -1.39 -13.80
CA ASP A 84 17.53 -2.41 -13.71
C ASP A 84 17.32 -3.19 -15.01
N GLY A 85 18.06 -2.86 -16.07
CA GLY A 85 17.91 -3.48 -17.38
C GLY A 85 16.86 -2.81 -18.28
N SER A 86 16.23 -1.72 -17.84
CA SER A 86 15.26 -0.97 -18.65
C SER A 86 15.86 -0.51 -19.99
N THR A 87 15.06 -0.55 -21.05
CA THR A 87 15.50 -0.23 -22.42
C THR A 87 14.60 0.81 -23.08
N ALA A 88 14.90 1.17 -24.33
CA ALA A 88 14.06 2.09 -25.09
C ALA A 88 12.63 1.55 -25.36
N SER A 89 12.39 0.25 -25.21
CA SER A 89 11.05 -0.33 -25.33
C SER A 89 10.27 -0.31 -24.01
N THR A 90 10.95 -0.12 -22.87
CA THR A 90 10.30 -0.12 -21.56
C THR A 90 9.36 1.08 -21.44
N ASN A 91 8.07 0.78 -21.24
CA ASN A 91 7.07 1.81 -21.04
C ASN A 91 7.13 2.38 -19.62
N VAL A 92 7.06 3.71 -19.50
CA VAL A 92 7.14 4.41 -18.21
C VAL A 92 5.94 5.33 -18.05
N TYR A 93 5.09 5.02 -17.07
CA TYR A 93 3.85 5.77 -16.78
C TYR A 93 3.85 6.45 -15.40
N SER A 94 4.43 5.79 -14.39
CA SER A 94 4.56 6.35 -13.03
C SER A 94 5.26 7.70 -13.08
N SER A 95 4.73 8.64 -12.32
CA SER A 95 5.14 10.04 -12.34
C SER A 95 5.23 10.58 -10.92
N VAL A 96 6.00 11.66 -10.75
CA VAL A 96 6.28 12.23 -9.44
C VAL A 96 6.31 13.76 -9.47
N VAL A 97 5.85 14.37 -8.39
CA VAL A 97 6.13 15.78 -8.04
C VAL A 97 6.92 15.79 -6.74
N VAL A 98 8.04 16.50 -6.75
CA VAL A 98 8.85 16.74 -5.55
C VAL A 98 8.71 18.21 -5.20
N GLU A 99 8.26 18.47 -3.97
CA GLU A 99 7.99 19.80 -3.46
C GLU A 99 8.83 20.08 -2.21
N PRO A 100 9.65 21.16 -2.18
CA PRO A 100 10.37 21.55 -0.98
C PRO A 100 9.42 21.94 0.16
N ARG A 101 9.82 21.62 1.39
CA ARG A 101 9.15 21.95 2.64
C ARG A 101 10.12 22.54 3.66
N GLU A 102 9.62 23.23 4.66
CA GLU A 102 10.47 23.89 5.66
C GLU A 102 11.39 22.93 6.42
N ALA A 103 12.48 23.47 6.98
CA ALA A 103 13.46 22.69 7.72
C ALA A 103 12.82 21.95 8.90
N GLY A 104 13.08 20.65 9.00
CA GLY A 104 12.50 19.77 10.03
C GLY A 104 11.23 19.07 9.58
N TYR A 105 10.77 19.27 8.33
CA TYR A 105 9.67 18.53 7.75
C TYR A 105 10.03 17.06 7.46
N GLY A 106 11.32 16.77 7.21
CA GLY A 106 11.77 15.45 6.80
C GLY A 106 11.39 15.13 5.35
N VAL A 107 11.43 13.87 4.97
CA VAL A 107 10.93 13.38 3.68
C VAL A 107 9.56 12.78 3.93
N GLN A 108 8.52 13.26 3.26
CA GLN A 108 7.17 12.67 3.29
C GLN A 108 6.79 12.20 1.89
N VAL A 109 6.11 11.07 1.79
CA VAL A 109 5.66 10.50 0.53
C VAL A 109 4.14 10.36 0.56
N GLN A 110 3.48 10.61 -0.56
CA GLN A 110 2.07 10.35 -0.78
C GLN A 110 1.89 9.63 -2.10
N ILE A 111 1.33 8.42 -2.07
CA ILE A 111 0.86 7.75 -3.28
C ILE A 111 -0.62 8.13 -3.46
N LEU A 112 -0.93 8.83 -4.56
CA LEU A 112 -2.26 9.37 -4.84
C LEU A 112 -3.14 8.44 -5.68
N THR A 113 -2.53 7.42 -6.28
CA THR A 113 -3.21 6.37 -7.06
C THR A 113 -2.69 4.98 -6.67
N PRO A 114 -2.87 4.57 -5.41
CA PRO A 114 -2.27 3.34 -4.89
C PRO A 114 -2.67 2.06 -5.62
N ASP A 115 -3.88 1.95 -6.17
CA ASP A 115 -4.31 0.80 -7.01
C ASP A 115 -3.43 0.58 -8.24
N THR A 116 -2.67 1.61 -8.63
CA THR A 116 -1.82 1.59 -9.82
C THR A 116 -0.33 1.48 -9.49
N ILE A 117 0.07 1.56 -8.23
CA ILE A 117 1.48 1.44 -7.79
C ILE A 117 1.63 0.15 -6.98
N LEU A 118 2.03 -0.94 -7.65
CA LEU A 118 1.79 -2.30 -7.15
C LEU A 118 2.85 -2.81 -6.16
N ASN A 119 4.12 -2.39 -6.34
CA ASN A 119 5.25 -3.07 -5.69
C ASN A 119 6.01 -2.21 -4.67
N VAL A 120 5.66 -0.92 -4.53
CA VAL A 120 6.43 0.01 -3.69
C VAL A 120 5.50 0.83 -2.82
N SER A 121 5.59 0.61 -1.50
CA SER A 121 4.82 1.36 -0.51
C SER A 121 5.35 2.79 -0.32
N PRO A 122 4.54 3.71 0.22
CA PRO A 122 4.99 5.07 0.53
C PRO A 122 6.21 5.11 1.46
N GLN A 123 6.25 4.24 2.47
CA GLN A 123 7.35 4.12 3.43
C GLN A 123 8.63 3.63 2.74
N THR A 124 8.49 2.71 1.78
CA THR A 124 9.63 2.21 0.99
C THR A 124 10.23 3.33 0.13
N TYR A 125 9.39 4.13 -0.55
CA TYR A 125 9.86 5.35 -1.24
C TYR A 125 10.51 6.35 -0.30
N GLN A 126 9.93 6.58 0.87
CA GLN A 126 10.41 7.54 1.86
C GLN A 126 11.81 7.15 2.34
N ASN A 127 11.98 5.89 2.72
CA ASN A 127 13.24 5.33 3.18
C ASN A 127 14.32 5.34 2.08
N ALA A 128 13.97 4.95 0.85
CA ALA A 128 14.89 5.02 -0.28
C ALA A 128 15.31 6.47 -0.59
N ALA A 129 14.38 7.42 -0.59
CA ALA A 129 14.67 8.83 -0.80
C ALA A 129 15.57 9.41 0.31
N LEU A 130 15.35 9.03 1.58
CA LEU A 130 16.20 9.41 2.70
C LEU A 130 17.62 8.86 2.57
N THR A 131 17.76 7.59 2.20
CA THR A 131 19.05 6.94 1.95
C THR A 131 19.80 7.63 0.82
N ALA A 132 19.07 8.02 -0.23
CA ALA A 132 19.62 8.77 -1.36
C ALA A 132 19.96 10.24 -1.01
N GLY A 133 19.57 10.75 0.17
CA GLY A 133 19.93 12.09 0.65
C GLY A 133 18.88 13.17 0.42
N ALA A 134 17.63 12.81 0.13
CA ALA A 134 16.51 13.77 0.10
C ALA A 134 16.27 14.37 1.50
N LYS A 135 15.87 15.65 1.54
CA LYS A 135 15.69 16.41 2.79
C LYS A 135 14.56 17.40 2.68
N ASP A 136 13.73 17.48 3.71
CA ASP A 136 12.67 18.49 3.86
C ASP A 136 11.83 18.65 2.57
N VAL A 137 11.20 17.56 2.14
CA VAL A 137 10.43 17.47 0.90
C VAL A 137 9.15 16.65 1.07
N LEU A 138 8.14 17.05 0.31
CA LEU A 138 6.96 16.24 0.04
C LEU A 138 7.06 15.65 -1.38
N ILE A 139 6.94 14.34 -1.48
CA ILE A 139 6.99 13.58 -2.73
C ILE A 139 5.60 13.01 -3.00
N ARG A 140 4.95 13.45 -4.07
CA ARG A 140 3.66 12.93 -4.53
C ARG A 140 3.89 12.02 -5.73
N ILE A 141 3.30 10.83 -5.72
CA ILE A 141 3.46 9.80 -6.74
C ILE A 141 2.08 9.39 -7.26
N ALA A 142 1.97 9.23 -8.58
CA ALA A 142 0.76 8.78 -9.23
C ALA A 142 1.07 8.08 -10.56
N SER A 143 0.15 7.22 -10.99
CA SER A 143 0.11 6.60 -12.31
C SER A 143 -1.35 6.45 -12.74
N LEU A 144 -1.61 6.56 -14.05
CA LEU A 144 -2.91 6.25 -14.63
C LEU A 144 -3.03 4.77 -15.03
N TYR A 145 -1.90 4.05 -15.02
CA TYR A 145 -1.78 2.67 -15.45
C TYR A 145 -1.07 1.86 -14.36
N PRO A 146 -1.44 0.58 -14.13
CA PRO A 146 -0.73 -0.28 -13.20
C PRO A 146 0.77 -0.38 -13.56
N VAL A 147 1.62 -0.13 -12.57
CA VAL A 147 3.08 -0.10 -12.69
C VAL A 147 3.73 -0.54 -11.38
N THR A 148 4.97 -0.98 -11.49
CA THR A 148 5.81 -1.42 -10.36
C THR A 148 6.42 -0.23 -9.59
N GLY A 149 6.55 0.96 -10.22
CA GLY A 149 6.81 2.24 -9.55
C GLY A 149 8.18 2.88 -9.78
N GLU A 150 9.13 2.16 -10.39
CA GLU A 150 10.52 2.55 -10.60
C GLU A 150 10.66 3.88 -11.37
N GLY A 151 9.74 4.17 -12.30
CA GLY A 151 9.76 5.42 -13.05
C GLY A 151 9.56 6.66 -12.16
N ALA A 152 8.74 6.56 -11.10
CA ALA A 152 8.57 7.65 -10.14
C ALA A 152 9.84 7.84 -9.31
N LEU A 153 10.49 6.74 -8.89
CA LEU A 153 11.74 6.78 -8.15
C LEU A 153 12.88 7.41 -8.96
N ALA A 154 13.07 6.95 -10.20
CA ALA A 154 13.99 7.55 -11.16
C ALA A 154 13.67 9.03 -11.41
N GLY A 155 12.39 9.39 -11.38
CA GLY A 155 11.91 10.77 -11.42
C GLY A 155 12.44 11.64 -10.28
N VAL A 156 12.40 11.15 -9.05
CA VAL A 156 12.97 11.85 -7.87
C VAL A 156 14.46 12.12 -8.11
N TYR A 157 15.23 11.10 -8.48
CA TYR A 157 16.67 11.23 -8.70
C TYR A 157 17.02 12.18 -9.85
N ARG A 158 16.24 12.15 -10.93
CA ARG A 158 16.41 13.06 -12.07
C ARG A 158 16.14 14.51 -11.70
N ILE A 159 15.12 14.78 -10.87
CA ILE A 159 14.82 16.14 -10.37
C ILE A 159 16.00 16.69 -9.59
N TYR A 160 16.53 15.91 -8.64
CA TYR A 160 17.69 16.32 -7.83
C TYR A 160 18.91 16.63 -8.71
N ASN A 161 19.23 15.76 -9.66
CA ASN A 161 20.35 15.97 -10.58
C ASN A 161 20.15 17.21 -11.46
N HIS A 162 18.95 17.39 -12.03
CA HIS A 162 18.61 18.55 -12.87
C HIS A 162 18.75 19.88 -12.13
N GLN A 163 18.54 19.90 -10.81
CA GLN A 163 18.66 21.09 -9.97
C GLN A 163 20.07 21.29 -9.38
N GLY A 164 21.08 20.57 -9.87
CA GLY A 164 22.46 20.68 -9.39
C GLY A 164 22.67 20.07 -8.00
N ARG A 165 21.73 19.24 -7.54
CA ARG A 165 21.75 18.52 -6.26
C ARG A 165 21.88 17.02 -6.50
N ALA A 166 22.72 16.63 -7.46
CA ALA A 166 22.94 15.24 -7.81
C ALA A 166 23.26 14.40 -6.56
N LEU A 167 22.45 13.37 -6.35
CA LEU A 167 22.64 12.40 -5.28
C LEU A 167 23.84 11.50 -5.60
N LYS A 168 24.50 10.93 -4.59
CA LYS A 168 25.69 10.13 -4.83
C LYS A 168 25.31 8.77 -5.41
N PRO A 169 26.01 8.25 -6.44
CA PRO A 169 25.70 6.94 -7.01
C PRO A 169 25.68 5.79 -5.99
N GLN A 170 26.55 5.82 -4.99
CA GLN A 170 26.58 4.82 -3.91
C GLN A 170 25.34 4.91 -3.01
N GLU A 171 24.87 6.12 -2.70
CA GLU A 171 23.66 6.35 -1.89
C GLU A 171 22.40 5.87 -2.65
N ILE A 172 22.34 6.12 -3.96
CA ILE A 172 21.29 5.59 -4.83
C ILE A 172 21.33 4.05 -4.84
N HIS A 173 22.52 3.45 -5.00
CA HIS A 173 22.66 1.99 -5.02
C HIS A 173 22.10 1.34 -3.75
N VAL A 174 22.46 1.86 -2.57
CA VAL A 174 21.96 1.33 -1.31
C VAL A 174 20.46 1.60 -1.14
N ALA A 175 19.95 2.73 -1.60
CA ALA A 175 18.51 3.01 -1.63
C ALA A 175 17.75 1.97 -2.48
N GLU A 176 18.28 1.56 -3.63
CA GLU A 176 17.67 0.51 -4.45
C GLU A 176 17.73 -0.87 -3.80
N GLN A 177 18.84 -1.22 -3.15
CA GLN A 177 18.94 -2.47 -2.39
C GLN A 177 17.90 -2.53 -1.28
N GLU A 178 17.66 -1.41 -0.60
CA GLU A 178 16.66 -1.32 0.45
C GLU A 178 15.26 -1.73 -0.03
N ILE A 179 14.83 -1.25 -1.20
CA ILE A 179 13.53 -1.62 -1.78
C ILE A 179 13.47 -3.12 -2.04
N LYS A 180 14.53 -3.68 -2.65
CA LYS A 180 14.61 -5.12 -2.95
C LYS A 180 14.58 -5.97 -1.69
N ILE A 181 15.26 -5.53 -0.63
CA ILE A 181 15.28 -6.20 0.67
C ILE A 181 13.89 -6.16 1.30
N VAL A 182 13.25 -4.99 1.36
CA VAL A 182 11.90 -4.85 1.92
C VAL A 182 10.93 -5.79 1.19
N ASN A 183 10.96 -5.81 -0.14
CA ASN A 183 10.10 -6.67 -0.94
C ASN A 183 10.41 -8.16 -0.73
N ASN A 184 11.69 -8.54 -0.74
CA ASN A 184 12.11 -9.92 -0.45
C ASN A 184 11.64 -10.39 0.92
N LEU A 185 11.81 -9.56 1.95
CA LEU A 185 11.43 -9.91 3.31
C LEU A 185 9.91 -10.00 3.47
N THR A 186 9.17 -9.09 2.83
CA THR A 186 7.69 -9.07 2.88
C THR A 186 7.08 -10.29 2.16
N GLN A 187 7.67 -10.71 1.03
CA GLN A 187 7.14 -11.82 0.23
C GLN A 187 7.46 -13.20 0.81
N ASN A 188 8.62 -13.35 1.47
CA ASN A 188 9.11 -14.65 1.92
C ASN A 188 8.83 -14.95 3.40
N TYR A 189 8.46 -13.93 4.19
CA TYR A 189 8.25 -14.07 5.63
C TYR A 189 6.95 -13.41 6.06
N ASN A 190 6.37 -13.87 7.18
CA ASN A 190 5.15 -13.31 7.75
C ASN A 190 5.42 -12.00 8.53
N ILE A 191 6.03 -11.01 7.85
CA ILE A 191 6.39 -9.69 8.37
C ILE A 191 5.88 -8.65 7.37
N THR A 192 5.15 -7.65 7.84
CA THR A 192 4.54 -6.66 6.95
C THR A 192 5.56 -5.65 6.42
N ASN A 193 5.24 -5.01 5.29
CA ASN A 193 6.07 -3.96 4.71
C ASN A 193 6.32 -2.80 5.71
N TYR A 194 5.30 -2.42 6.49
CA TYR A 194 5.43 -1.40 7.52
C TYR A 194 6.38 -1.87 8.64
N GLU A 195 6.20 -3.08 9.16
CA GLU A 195 7.06 -3.64 10.21
C GLU A 195 8.54 -3.64 9.79
N ILE A 196 8.85 -4.10 8.58
CA ILE A 196 10.22 -4.12 8.04
C ILE A 196 10.77 -2.70 7.91
N ASN A 197 10.00 -1.79 7.31
CA ASN A 197 10.42 -0.40 7.14
C ASN A 197 10.66 0.30 8.49
N GLN A 198 9.83 0.06 9.51
CA GLN A 198 10.04 0.61 10.85
C GLN A 198 11.35 0.13 11.47
N ILE A 199 11.62 -1.18 11.43
CA ILE A 199 12.86 -1.76 11.97
C ILE A 199 14.08 -1.15 11.25
N ILE A 200 14.03 -1.09 9.92
CA ILE A 200 15.12 -0.52 9.11
C ILE A 200 15.37 0.96 9.47
N SER A 201 14.31 1.79 9.55
CA SER A 201 14.45 3.20 9.90
C SER A 201 15.00 3.40 11.31
N GLN A 202 14.56 2.59 12.28
CA GLN A 202 15.03 2.67 13.67
C GLN A 202 16.51 2.28 13.80
N ILE A 203 16.92 1.18 13.15
CA ILE A 203 18.34 0.78 13.12
C ILE A 203 19.20 1.86 12.47
N LYS A 204 18.77 2.42 11.34
CA LYS A 204 19.47 3.53 10.67
C LYS A 204 19.61 4.73 11.59
N LEU A 205 18.55 5.10 12.32
CA LEU A 205 18.58 6.23 13.23
C LEU A 205 19.62 6.00 14.34
N GLU A 206 19.61 4.84 14.99
CA GLU A 206 20.56 4.51 16.06
C GLU A 206 22.01 4.45 15.54
N ILE A 207 22.22 3.88 14.35
CA ILE A 207 23.52 3.87 13.67
C ILE A 207 24.03 5.29 13.45
N ASN A 208 23.19 6.19 12.91
CA ASN A 208 23.58 7.58 12.66
C ASN A 208 23.86 8.32 13.97
N GLN A 209 23.00 8.18 14.99
CA GLN A 209 23.21 8.83 16.28
C GLN A 209 24.48 8.31 16.98
N THR A 210 24.73 7.00 16.90
CA THR A 210 25.96 6.39 17.40
C THR A 210 27.19 6.95 16.68
N ALA A 211 27.15 7.11 15.35
CA ALA A 211 28.24 7.68 14.56
C ALA A 211 28.45 9.19 14.78
N VAL A 212 27.40 9.94 15.14
CA VAL A 212 27.53 11.36 15.52
C VAL A 212 28.19 11.50 16.89
N ASN A 213 27.83 10.63 17.84
CA ASN A 213 28.38 10.64 19.20
C ASN A 213 29.78 10.02 19.28
N ASN A 214 30.04 8.98 18.49
CA ASN A 214 31.32 8.26 18.39
C ASN A 214 31.88 8.44 16.98
N THR A 215 33.07 9.00 16.85
CA THR A 215 33.68 9.34 15.54
C THR A 215 33.92 8.16 14.59
N THR A 216 33.70 6.91 15.01
CA THR A 216 33.78 5.73 14.14
C THR A 216 32.81 4.67 14.62
N ILE A 217 31.98 4.17 13.69
CA ILE A 217 31.10 3.04 13.92
C ILE A 217 31.80 1.75 13.47
N THR A 218 31.85 0.75 14.35
CA THR A 218 32.51 -0.54 14.06
C THR A 218 31.50 -1.59 13.62
N ALA A 219 31.97 -2.67 12.96
CA ALA A 219 31.11 -3.79 12.57
C ALA A 219 30.39 -4.43 13.78
N GLU A 220 31.07 -4.51 14.94
CA GLU A 220 30.47 -5.02 16.18
C GLU A 220 29.34 -4.10 16.68
N ASN A 221 29.48 -2.77 16.54
CA ASN A 221 28.39 -1.85 16.89
C ASN A 221 27.16 -2.08 16.00
N VAL A 222 27.35 -2.26 14.70
CA VAL A 222 26.25 -2.53 13.77
C VAL A 222 25.56 -3.84 14.13
N GLU A 223 26.32 -4.91 14.39
CA GLU A 223 25.77 -6.21 14.80
C GLU A 223 24.96 -6.11 16.09
N GLN A 224 25.45 -5.38 17.09
CA GLN A 224 24.75 -5.16 18.35
C GLN A 224 23.45 -4.36 18.17
N ILE A 225 23.48 -3.28 17.39
CA ILE A 225 22.30 -2.45 17.12
C ILE A 225 21.23 -3.27 16.39
N VAL A 226 21.61 -3.97 15.32
CA VAL A 226 20.68 -4.82 14.55
C VAL A 226 20.06 -5.89 15.45
N ALA A 227 20.87 -6.60 16.25
CA ALA A 227 20.37 -7.61 17.17
C ALA A 227 19.40 -7.04 18.23
N GLN A 228 19.70 -5.85 18.77
CA GLN A 228 18.86 -5.17 19.75
C GLN A 228 17.49 -4.81 19.17
N TYR A 229 17.44 -4.18 18.00
CA TYR A 229 16.17 -3.74 17.40
C TYR A 229 15.32 -4.90 16.88
N ILE A 230 15.94 -5.94 16.35
CA ILE A 230 15.21 -7.17 16.01
C ILE A 230 14.65 -7.80 17.30
N GLN A 231 15.45 -7.92 18.36
CA GLN A 231 14.95 -8.45 19.64
C GLN A 231 13.79 -7.62 20.20
N GLN A 232 13.85 -6.28 20.10
CA GLN A 232 12.76 -5.39 20.50
C GLN A 232 11.50 -5.66 19.67
N PHE A 233 11.62 -5.72 18.34
CA PHE A 233 10.51 -6.05 17.44
C PHE A 233 9.85 -7.38 17.80
N GLU A 234 10.63 -8.43 18.06
CA GLU A 234 10.09 -9.74 18.43
C GLU A 234 9.35 -9.72 19.77
N GLN A 235 9.81 -8.90 20.71
CA GLN A 235 9.15 -8.72 22.01
C GLN A 235 7.84 -7.94 21.89
N GLU A 236 7.80 -6.92 21.02
CA GLU A 236 6.64 -6.06 20.82
C GLU A 236 5.54 -6.73 19.98
N THR A 237 5.92 -7.50 18.96
CA THR A 237 4.97 -8.14 18.03
C THR A 237 4.68 -9.60 18.35
N GLY A 238 5.56 -10.26 19.11
CA GLY A 238 5.53 -11.71 19.30
C GLY A 238 5.94 -12.54 18.07
N LYS A 239 6.30 -11.90 16.95
CA LYS A 239 6.75 -12.55 15.72
C LYS A 239 8.25 -12.79 15.78
N VAL A 240 8.70 -14.03 15.57
CA VAL A 240 10.13 -14.35 15.51
C VAL A 240 10.66 -14.07 14.12
N MET A 241 11.72 -13.27 14.02
CA MET A 241 12.40 -12.97 12.77
C MET A 241 13.34 -14.13 12.39
N PRO A 242 13.16 -14.77 11.22
CA PRO A 242 14.01 -15.87 10.78
C PRO A 242 15.49 -15.46 10.64
N GLU A 243 16.40 -16.39 10.91
CA GLU A 243 17.86 -16.11 10.89
C GLU A 243 18.34 -15.54 9.55
N GLU A 244 17.76 -16.00 8.44
CA GLU A 244 18.05 -15.48 7.11
C GLU A 244 17.64 -14.00 6.96
N ALA A 245 16.44 -13.63 7.42
CA ALA A 245 15.98 -12.25 7.42
C ALA A 245 16.87 -11.35 8.28
N ARG A 246 17.31 -11.84 9.45
CA ARG A 246 18.26 -11.12 10.32
C ARG A 246 19.58 -10.86 9.61
N ARG A 247 20.11 -11.86 8.90
CA ARG A 247 21.35 -11.73 8.12
C ARG A 247 21.20 -10.72 6.99
N ILE A 248 20.10 -10.77 6.23
CA ILE A 248 19.80 -9.83 5.14
C ILE A 248 19.80 -8.38 5.67
N ILE A 249 19.11 -8.13 6.80
CA ILE A 249 19.08 -6.79 7.42
C ILE A 249 20.48 -6.38 7.90
N LEU A 250 21.24 -7.30 8.52
CA LEU A 250 22.58 -7.01 8.99
C LEU A 250 23.54 -6.63 7.85
N ASP A 251 23.53 -7.40 6.76
CA ASP A 251 24.40 -7.17 5.61
C ASP A 251 24.06 -5.85 4.93
N PHE A 252 22.77 -5.55 4.78
CA PHE A 252 22.30 -4.25 4.32
C PHE A 252 22.77 -3.09 5.21
N MET A 253 22.68 -3.23 6.53
CA MET A 253 23.12 -2.16 7.44
C MET A 253 24.62 -1.94 7.41
N LYS A 254 25.41 -3.00 7.20
CA LYS A 254 26.85 -2.89 6.96
C LYS A 254 27.15 -2.12 5.68
N GLU A 255 26.37 -2.34 4.61
CA GLU A 255 26.50 -1.60 3.35
C GLU A 255 26.05 -0.14 3.49
N TYR A 256 24.95 0.11 4.20
CA TYR A 256 24.45 1.45 4.51
C TYR A 256 25.50 2.31 5.20
N VAL A 257 26.17 1.77 6.23
CA VAL A 257 27.19 2.47 7.02
C VAL A 257 28.38 2.95 6.19
N VAL A 258 28.77 2.20 5.15
CA VAL A 258 29.91 2.57 4.30
C VAL A 258 29.53 3.47 3.12
N SER A 259 28.25 3.53 2.78
CA SER A 259 27.77 4.19 1.56
C SER A 259 27.13 5.55 1.81
N VAL A 260 26.58 5.78 3.01
CA VAL A 260 25.84 7.00 3.36
C VAL A 260 26.64 7.86 4.34
N ASP A 261 26.62 9.19 4.15
CA ASP A 261 27.25 10.11 5.09
C ASP A 261 26.49 10.15 6.42
N LEU A 262 27.00 9.44 7.43
CA LEU A 262 26.43 9.45 8.78
C LEU A 262 26.73 10.78 9.48
N ASN A 263 25.69 11.60 9.65
CA ASN A 263 25.83 12.92 10.26
C ASN A 263 24.55 13.39 10.96
N GLN A 264 24.65 14.52 11.66
CA GLN A 264 23.54 15.10 12.41
C GLN A 264 22.34 15.41 11.51
N SER A 265 22.57 15.95 10.30
CA SER A 265 21.48 16.24 9.36
C SER A 265 20.78 14.96 8.89
N GLN A 266 21.50 13.87 8.65
CA GLN A 266 20.88 12.58 8.30
C GLN A 266 20.03 12.04 9.46
N SER A 267 20.52 12.17 10.70
CA SER A 267 19.78 11.78 11.91
C SER A 267 18.47 12.57 12.04
N GLU A 268 18.52 13.89 11.85
CA GLU A 268 17.37 14.79 11.91
C GLU A 268 16.34 14.46 10.82
N GLN A 269 16.78 14.14 9.61
CA GLN A 269 15.90 13.80 8.50
C GLN A 269 15.21 12.44 8.71
N ILE A 270 15.95 11.42 9.16
CA ILE A 270 15.35 10.13 9.52
C ILE A 270 14.32 10.34 10.64
N GLN A 271 14.71 11.04 11.72
CA GLN A 271 13.83 11.30 12.86
C GLN A 271 12.57 12.07 12.46
N ALA A 272 12.68 13.14 11.67
CA ALA A 272 11.53 13.92 11.22
C ALA A 272 10.58 13.13 10.29
N SER A 273 11.15 12.22 9.49
CA SER A 273 10.38 11.41 8.53
C SER A 273 9.63 10.25 9.19
N THR A 274 10.21 9.68 10.25
CA THR A 274 9.66 8.49 10.93
C THR A 274 9.03 8.83 12.29
N ALA A 275 8.94 10.11 12.65
CA ALA A 275 8.35 10.52 13.91
C ALA A 275 6.88 10.08 14.01
N ASN A 276 6.52 9.50 15.16
CA ASN A 276 5.14 9.23 15.53
C ASN A 276 4.41 10.48 16.05
N THR A 277 4.82 11.67 15.61
CA THR A 277 4.20 12.95 15.91
C THR A 277 3.96 13.70 14.61
N TRP A 278 3.06 14.67 14.61
CA TRP A 278 2.82 15.54 13.46
C TRP A 278 3.55 16.87 13.62
N THR A 279 4.08 17.40 12.52
CA THR A 279 4.13 18.86 12.37
C THR A 279 2.81 19.36 11.78
N PRO A 280 2.42 20.63 12.03
CA PRO A 280 1.25 21.23 11.38
C PRO A 280 1.24 21.05 9.86
N GLU A 281 2.38 21.32 9.20
CA GLU A 281 2.47 21.24 7.74
C GLU A 281 2.38 19.80 7.22
N GLN A 282 2.97 18.83 7.93
CA GLN A 282 2.80 17.40 7.57
C GLN A 282 1.33 16.99 7.63
N ALA A 283 0.61 17.41 8.68
CA ALA A 283 -0.80 17.07 8.86
C ALA A 283 -1.68 17.73 7.81
N ILE A 284 -1.41 19.00 7.49
CA ILE A 284 -2.10 19.73 6.44
C ILE A 284 -1.83 19.10 5.08
N ASP A 285 -0.59 18.79 4.73
CA ASP A 285 -0.26 18.14 3.46
C ASP A 285 -0.92 16.77 3.34
N PHE A 286 -0.94 15.98 4.42
CA PHE A 286 -1.62 14.69 4.46
C PHE A 286 -3.12 14.85 4.19
N TRP A 287 -3.75 15.82 4.85
CA TRP A 287 -5.15 16.17 4.62
C TRP A 287 -5.39 16.65 3.18
N GLU A 288 -4.53 17.52 2.63
CA GLU A 288 -4.63 18.02 1.25
C GLU A 288 -4.50 16.89 0.22
N GLY A 289 -3.58 15.95 0.46
CA GLY A 289 -3.47 14.75 -0.36
C GLY A 289 -4.81 14.01 -0.42
N HIS A 290 -5.43 13.79 0.74
CA HIS A 290 -6.66 13.01 0.89
C HIS A 290 -7.94 13.68 0.39
N PHE A 291 -8.16 14.94 0.75
CA PHE A 291 -9.43 15.61 0.48
C PHE A 291 -9.37 16.51 -0.76
N ILE A 292 -8.19 16.74 -1.34
CA ILE A 292 -8.02 17.60 -2.52
C ILE A 292 -7.33 16.82 -3.64
N VAL A 293 -8.12 15.99 -4.34
CA VAL A 293 -7.66 15.18 -5.47
C VAL A 293 -7.80 15.91 -6.82
N ASP A 294 -8.76 16.85 -6.94
CA ASP A 294 -8.93 17.72 -8.11
C ASP A 294 -8.91 19.20 -7.69
N PRO A 295 -7.93 20.01 -8.11
CA PRO A 295 -7.88 21.45 -7.87
C PRO A 295 -9.12 22.21 -8.36
N ASN A 296 -9.85 21.67 -9.36
CA ASN A 296 -11.09 22.25 -9.88
C ASN A 296 -12.32 21.88 -9.05
N GLN A 297 -12.20 20.90 -8.15
CA GLN A 297 -13.19 20.55 -7.13
C GLN A 297 -12.78 21.03 -5.74
N MET A 298 -11.68 21.79 -5.62
CA MET A 298 -11.42 22.51 -4.38
C MET A 298 -12.65 23.33 -4.01
N PRO A 299 -13.09 23.31 -2.73
CA PRO A 299 -14.02 24.29 -2.26
C PRO A 299 -13.49 25.66 -2.70
N SER A 300 -14.33 26.50 -3.33
CA SER A 300 -13.92 27.76 -3.98
C SER A 300 -13.25 28.80 -3.05
N HIS A 301 -12.96 28.40 -1.82
CA HIS A 301 -12.41 29.16 -0.71
C HIS A 301 -11.34 28.40 0.09
N TYR A 302 -10.85 27.22 -0.32
CA TYR A 302 -9.73 26.57 0.40
C TYR A 302 -8.48 27.45 0.33
N ASP A 303 -7.93 27.76 1.50
CA ASP A 303 -6.68 28.50 1.64
C ASP A 303 -6.01 28.01 2.92
N ARG A 304 -4.77 27.54 2.75
CA ARG A 304 -3.94 26.94 3.79
C ARG A 304 -3.77 27.84 5.01
N SER A 305 -3.85 29.16 4.83
CA SER A 305 -3.70 30.15 5.91
C SER A 305 -4.84 30.17 6.94
N TYR A 306 -5.96 29.49 6.66
CA TYR A 306 -7.10 29.41 7.58
C TYR A 306 -7.07 28.19 8.51
N TRP A 307 -6.03 27.37 8.45
CA TRP A 307 -5.80 26.31 9.42
C TRP A 307 -5.37 26.89 10.77
N GLU A 308 -6.10 26.52 11.82
CA GLU A 308 -5.77 26.80 13.21
C GLU A 308 -5.43 25.49 13.92
N ILE A 309 -4.26 25.40 14.55
CA ILE A 309 -3.87 24.23 15.35
C ILE A 309 -4.47 24.38 16.75
N LEU A 310 -5.36 23.45 17.12
CA LEU A 310 -6.02 23.43 18.42
C LEU A 310 -5.19 22.68 19.46
N SER A 311 -4.62 21.54 19.08
CA SER A 311 -3.71 20.74 19.90
C SER A 311 -2.79 19.88 19.03
N ASN A 312 -1.64 19.48 19.60
CA ASN A 312 -0.71 18.55 18.98
C ASN A 312 -0.03 17.74 20.10
N GLU A 313 -0.52 16.53 20.33
CA GLU A 313 -0.17 15.70 21.49
C GLU A 313 0.17 14.28 21.03
N GLY A 314 1.46 13.92 21.10
CA GLY A 314 1.93 12.60 20.67
C GLY A 314 1.56 12.31 19.20
N PRO A 315 0.86 11.22 18.90
CA PRO A 315 0.48 10.86 17.53
C PRO A 315 -0.70 11.66 16.98
N THR A 316 -1.37 12.48 17.80
CA THR A 316 -2.63 13.14 17.45
C THR A 316 -2.44 14.64 17.31
N ILE A 317 -2.87 15.19 16.18
CA ILE A 317 -2.97 16.63 15.94
C ILE A 317 -4.42 17.01 15.64
N ARG A 318 -4.90 18.08 16.26
CA ARG A 318 -6.25 18.61 16.06
C ARG A 318 -6.18 20.00 15.46
N MET A 319 -6.90 20.21 14.37
CA MET A 319 -6.83 21.40 13.53
C MET A 319 -8.23 21.84 13.10
N ARG A 320 -8.46 23.14 12.94
CA ARG A 320 -9.74 23.70 12.51
C ARG A 320 -9.58 24.56 11.25
N GLN A 321 -10.53 24.44 10.33
CA GLN A 321 -10.59 25.25 9.12
C GLN A 321 -11.57 26.42 9.33
N ASN A 322 -11.06 27.63 9.57
CA ASN A 322 -11.86 28.78 10.01
C ASN A 322 -12.61 29.54 8.90
N ASN A 323 -12.48 29.13 7.64
CA ASN A 323 -13.10 29.81 6.50
C ASN A 323 -14.32 29.08 5.91
N HIS A 324 -14.75 27.99 6.55
CA HIS A 324 -15.93 27.23 6.16
C HIS A 324 -17.13 27.64 7.04
N GLN A 325 -18.36 27.55 6.53
CA GLN A 325 -19.57 27.96 7.26
C GLN A 325 -19.73 27.26 8.63
N ASP A 326 -19.21 26.05 8.73
CA ASP A 326 -19.35 25.15 9.87
C ASP A 326 -18.06 24.97 10.69
N ASN A 327 -17.00 25.73 10.40
CA ASN A 327 -15.67 25.63 11.02
C ASN A 327 -15.25 24.18 11.36
N PRO A 328 -15.11 23.30 10.36
CA PRO A 328 -14.85 21.90 10.62
C PRO A 328 -13.51 21.73 11.33
N THR A 329 -13.51 20.82 12.30
CA THR A 329 -12.33 20.41 13.04
C THR A 329 -11.94 19.00 12.63
N PHE A 330 -10.66 18.81 12.39
CA PHE A 330 -10.04 17.55 11.99
C PHE A 330 -9.05 17.10 13.07
N GLU A 331 -9.05 15.81 13.40
CA GLU A 331 -8.14 15.16 14.33
C GLU A 331 -7.42 14.04 13.60
N LEU A 332 -6.13 14.19 13.34
CA LEU A 332 -5.32 13.20 12.63
C LEU A 332 -4.45 12.45 13.64
N THR A 333 -4.58 11.13 13.70
CA THR A 333 -3.86 10.26 14.64
C THR A 333 -3.07 9.19 13.90
N LYS A 334 -1.73 9.20 14.01
CA LYS A 334 -0.87 8.12 13.52
C LYS A 334 -1.05 6.87 14.41
N SER A 335 -1.35 5.72 13.82
CA SER A 335 -1.66 4.47 14.53
C SER A 335 -1.18 3.25 13.74
N GLY A 336 0.03 2.77 14.04
CA GLY A 336 0.60 1.59 13.37
C GLY A 336 0.68 1.82 11.86
N GLU A 337 0.07 0.93 11.07
CA GLU A 337 0.03 1.01 9.60
C GLU A 337 -0.97 2.05 9.06
N TYR A 338 -1.75 2.71 9.92
CA TYR A 338 -2.84 3.60 9.52
C TYR A 338 -2.74 4.98 10.17
N THR A 339 -3.39 5.95 9.55
CA THR A 339 -3.73 7.25 10.12
C THR A 339 -5.24 7.34 10.23
N ILE A 340 -5.74 7.65 11.42
CA ILE A 340 -7.16 7.92 11.66
C ILE A 340 -7.38 9.42 11.48
N ILE A 341 -8.34 9.83 10.66
CA ILE A 341 -8.78 11.21 10.50
C ILE A 341 -10.18 11.33 11.09
N ALA A 342 -10.40 12.13 12.12
CA ALA A 342 -11.73 12.43 12.64
C ALA A 342 -12.15 13.86 12.28
N GLN A 343 -13.23 14.03 11.54
CA GLN A 343 -13.83 15.31 11.20
C GLN A 343 -15.05 15.59 12.07
N SER A 344 -15.26 16.83 12.50
CA SER A 344 -16.49 17.28 13.20
C SER A 344 -16.83 18.71 12.78
N SER A 345 -18.11 19.07 12.78
CA SER A 345 -18.61 20.43 12.56
C SER A 345 -18.62 21.20 13.88
N ASN A 346 -18.01 22.39 13.92
CA ASN A 346 -17.96 23.27 15.11
C ASN A 346 -17.55 22.57 16.42
N ASP A 347 -16.63 21.61 16.35
CA ASP A 347 -16.23 20.76 17.49
C ASP A 347 -17.39 19.97 18.13
N ASP A 348 -18.54 19.85 17.47
CA ASP A 348 -19.68 19.09 17.96
C ASP A 348 -19.37 17.60 17.86
N PRO A 349 -19.18 16.90 19.00
CA PRO A 349 -18.92 15.48 18.97
C PRO A 349 -20.03 14.74 18.24
N ALA A 350 -21.29 15.20 18.26
CA ALA A 350 -22.45 14.59 17.59
C ALA A 350 -22.32 14.50 16.06
N THR A 351 -21.40 15.27 15.47
CA THR A 351 -21.14 15.32 14.03
C THR A 351 -19.82 14.64 13.65
N ARG A 352 -19.18 13.95 14.59
CA ARG A 352 -17.87 13.34 14.39
C ARG A 352 -17.97 12.17 13.39
N ILE A 353 -17.11 12.19 12.39
CA ILE A 353 -16.92 11.16 11.36
C ILE A 353 -15.45 10.81 11.40
N GLU A 354 -15.11 9.54 11.67
CA GLU A 354 -13.74 9.05 11.51
C GLU A 354 -13.50 8.47 10.12
N TYR A 355 -12.24 8.44 9.68
CA TYR A 355 -11.76 7.78 8.48
C TYR A 355 -10.49 7.04 8.85
N LEU A 356 -10.34 5.80 8.41
CA LEU A 356 -9.08 5.06 8.49
C LEU A 356 -8.37 5.18 7.15
N VAL A 357 -7.11 5.60 7.16
CA VAL A 357 -6.30 5.82 5.96
C VAL A 357 -5.00 5.04 6.10
N PRO A 358 -4.72 4.04 5.25
CA PRO A 358 -3.42 3.36 5.30
C PRO A 358 -2.31 4.39 5.14
N ASN A 359 -1.28 4.35 6.00
CA ASN A 359 -0.33 5.44 6.15
C ASN A 359 0.30 5.86 4.82
N ASN A 360 0.16 7.14 4.50
CA ASN A 360 0.73 7.79 3.30
C ASN A 360 0.22 7.22 1.96
N ASN A 361 -0.75 6.31 2.04
CA ASN A 361 -1.55 5.86 0.92
C ASN A 361 -2.85 6.66 0.95
N ILE A 362 -3.07 7.48 -0.08
CA ILE A 362 -4.26 8.32 -0.17
C ILE A 362 -5.40 7.52 -0.80
N GLN A 363 -5.93 6.60 0.00
CA GLN A 363 -7.20 5.93 -0.26
C GLN A 363 -8.02 5.87 1.02
N THR A 364 -9.32 6.05 0.88
CA THR A 364 -10.27 5.83 1.96
C THR A 364 -10.55 4.33 2.05
N ILE A 365 -9.95 3.62 3.01
CA ILE A 365 -10.38 2.25 3.33
C ILE A 365 -10.90 2.22 4.75
N ALA A 366 -12.20 1.95 4.85
CA ALA A 366 -12.90 1.33 5.97
C ALA A 366 -13.00 2.12 7.29
N GLY A 367 -14.14 2.80 7.49
CA GLY A 367 -14.62 3.09 8.84
C GLY A 367 -15.10 4.51 9.05
N ILE A 368 -16.40 4.80 8.89
CA ILE A 368 -17.01 5.99 9.49
C ILE A 368 -17.50 5.64 10.89
N ARG A 369 -16.84 6.15 11.93
CA ARG A 369 -17.36 6.08 13.29
C ARG A 369 -18.15 7.35 13.61
N ALA A 370 -19.43 7.19 13.95
CA ALA A 370 -20.22 8.27 14.53
C ALA A 370 -20.33 8.14 16.08
N PRO A 371 -20.53 9.25 16.77
CA PRO A 371 -20.28 9.48 18.21
C PRO A 371 -21.29 8.86 19.19
N GLN A 372 -22.16 7.94 18.75
CA GLN A 372 -23.06 7.24 19.66
C GLN A 372 -22.63 5.78 19.79
N ALA A 373 -22.24 5.38 21.00
CA ALA A 373 -21.75 4.04 21.27
C ALA A 373 -22.81 2.99 20.89
N LEU A 374 -22.51 2.22 19.84
CA LEU A 374 -23.24 1.01 19.46
C LEU A 374 -23.10 -0.11 20.52
N ALA A 375 -22.20 0.08 21.50
CA ALA A 375 -21.86 -0.90 22.52
C ALA A 375 -22.17 -0.52 23.97
N ASP A 376 -22.55 -1.54 24.75
CA ASP A 376 -22.44 -1.59 26.21
C ASP A 376 -21.35 -2.60 26.58
N ASN A 377 -20.26 -2.14 27.21
CA ASN A 377 -19.09 -2.94 27.57
C ASN A 377 -18.45 -3.73 26.40
N GLY A 378 -18.33 -3.10 25.22
CA GLY A 378 -17.70 -3.71 24.05
C GLY A 378 -18.57 -4.74 23.32
N LYS A 379 -19.87 -4.79 23.62
CA LYS A 379 -20.82 -5.66 22.90
C LYS A 379 -21.80 -4.85 22.06
N LEU A 380 -22.04 -5.25 20.82
CA LEU A 380 -23.08 -4.66 19.97
C LEU A 380 -24.46 -4.93 20.59
N VAL A 381 -25.14 -3.88 21.07
CA VAL A 381 -26.44 -3.97 21.76
C VAL A 381 -27.60 -3.39 20.97
N TRP A 382 -27.34 -2.83 19.80
CA TRP A 382 -28.36 -2.23 18.93
C TRP A 382 -29.04 -3.28 18.06
N ASP A 383 -30.33 -3.13 17.87
CA ASP A 383 -31.08 -3.96 16.93
C ASP A 383 -30.92 -3.48 15.48
N VAL A 384 -31.39 -4.30 14.53
CA VAL A 384 -31.34 -4.03 13.09
C VAL A 384 -31.96 -2.68 12.70
N GLN A 385 -33.03 -2.25 13.37
CA GLN A 385 -33.69 -0.97 13.05
C GLN A 385 -32.85 0.21 13.53
N GLN A 386 -32.24 0.11 14.71
CA GLN A 386 -31.34 1.13 15.24
C GLN A 386 -30.09 1.29 14.37
N ILE A 387 -29.48 0.19 13.94
CA ILE A 387 -28.32 0.22 13.02
C ILE A 387 -28.72 0.82 11.67
N ARG A 388 -29.87 0.42 11.11
CA ARG A 388 -30.39 0.98 9.85
C ARG A 388 -30.58 2.49 9.93
N GLN A 389 -31.25 2.95 10.99
CA GLN A 389 -31.53 4.36 11.18
C GLN A 389 -30.24 5.17 11.24
N TYR A 390 -29.23 4.66 11.96
CA TYR A 390 -27.91 5.28 12.06
C TYR A 390 -27.16 5.34 10.72
N LEU A 391 -27.13 4.23 9.99
CA LEU A 391 -26.54 4.17 8.65
C LEU A 391 -27.15 5.22 7.71
N VAL A 392 -28.46 5.47 7.78
CA VAL A 392 -29.14 6.46 6.94
C VAL A 392 -28.99 7.88 7.46
N GLU A 393 -29.33 8.12 8.72
CA GLU A 393 -29.46 9.48 9.29
C GLU A 393 -28.11 10.08 9.70
N ASN A 394 -27.14 9.26 10.10
CA ASN A 394 -25.85 9.71 10.62
C ASN A 394 -24.70 9.53 9.64
N ILE A 395 -24.65 8.40 8.93
CA ILE A 395 -23.62 8.14 7.90
C ILE A 395 -24.02 8.78 6.56
N GLY A 396 -25.31 9.08 6.37
CA GLY A 396 -25.82 9.71 5.16
C GLY A 396 -26.05 8.73 4.01
N LEU A 397 -26.19 7.44 4.31
CA LEU A 397 -26.48 6.42 3.31
C LEU A 397 -27.92 6.55 2.79
N GLU A 398 -28.10 6.33 1.49
CA GLU A 398 -29.43 6.31 0.89
C GLU A 398 -30.25 5.15 1.47
N ALA A 399 -31.38 5.46 2.13
CA ALA A 399 -32.19 4.44 2.81
C ALA A 399 -32.65 3.30 1.90
N GLU A 400 -32.91 3.63 0.64
CA GLU A 400 -33.38 2.71 -0.41
C GLU A 400 -32.25 1.86 -0.98
N ALA A 401 -31.00 2.30 -0.82
CA ALA A 401 -29.79 1.60 -1.25
C ALA A 401 -29.26 0.61 -0.21
N LEU A 402 -29.75 0.66 1.02
CA LEU A 402 -29.27 -0.16 2.11
C LEU A 402 -30.06 -1.49 2.19
N GLY A 403 -29.39 -2.59 1.87
CA GLY A 403 -29.89 -3.96 1.95
C GLY A 403 -30.18 -4.45 3.37
N GLU A 404 -30.53 -5.72 3.53
CA GLU A 404 -30.82 -6.31 4.84
C GLU A 404 -29.57 -6.25 5.75
N ILE A 405 -29.78 -5.91 7.03
CA ILE A 405 -28.70 -5.89 8.02
C ILE A 405 -28.76 -7.19 8.80
N GLN A 406 -27.65 -7.92 8.83
CA GLN A 406 -27.48 -9.13 9.63
C GLN A 406 -26.57 -8.84 10.81
N LEU A 407 -26.99 -9.25 12.00
CA LEU A 407 -26.15 -9.18 13.21
C LEU A 407 -25.34 -10.47 13.31
N ASP A 408 -24.05 -10.35 13.62
CA ASP A 408 -23.19 -11.45 14.05
C ASP A 408 -22.87 -11.25 15.54
N PRO A 409 -23.60 -11.93 16.44
CA PRO A 409 -23.39 -11.80 17.88
C PRO A 409 -22.06 -12.40 18.35
N GLU A 410 -21.42 -13.29 17.60
CA GLU A 410 -20.13 -13.88 17.97
C GLU A 410 -19.00 -12.92 17.64
N ALA A 411 -18.99 -12.37 16.42
CA ALA A 411 -18.01 -11.41 15.96
C ALA A 411 -18.26 -9.97 16.44
N GLN A 412 -19.39 -9.70 17.10
CA GLN A 412 -19.77 -8.37 17.61
C GLN A 412 -19.86 -7.31 16.50
N ILE A 413 -20.40 -7.71 15.35
CA ILE A 413 -20.56 -6.85 14.16
C ILE A 413 -21.97 -6.96 13.58
N ALA A 414 -22.33 -6.03 12.71
CA ALA A 414 -23.47 -6.10 11.83
C ALA A 414 -23.01 -5.89 10.39
N ARG A 415 -23.57 -6.63 9.43
CA ARG A 415 -23.24 -6.49 8.01
C ARG A 415 -24.44 -6.14 7.18
N ALA A 416 -24.26 -5.33 6.15
CA ALA A 416 -25.32 -4.97 5.21
C ALA A 416 -24.75 -4.67 3.83
N PHE A 417 -25.50 -5.00 2.79
CA PHE A 417 -25.18 -4.51 1.45
C PHE A 417 -25.57 -3.04 1.30
N TYR A 418 -24.77 -2.25 0.62
CA TYR A 418 -25.10 -0.88 0.24
C TYR A 418 -24.89 -0.66 -1.25
N THR A 419 -25.91 -0.13 -1.93
CA THR A 419 -25.93 0.04 -3.39
C THR A 419 -26.43 1.44 -3.75
N PRO A 420 -25.58 2.48 -3.65
CA PRO A 420 -26.00 3.86 -3.86
C PRO A 420 -26.47 4.11 -5.30
N GLN A 421 -27.35 5.09 -5.51
CA GLN A 421 -27.85 5.45 -6.86
C GLN A 421 -26.72 5.86 -7.83
N ASN A 422 -25.61 6.41 -7.31
CA ASN A 422 -24.46 6.87 -8.10
C ASN A 422 -23.12 6.39 -7.53
N GLY A 423 -22.94 5.07 -7.36
CA GLY A 423 -21.68 4.47 -6.93
C GLY A 423 -21.68 2.95 -7.03
N GLU A 424 -20.55 2.32 -6.70
CA GLU A 424 -20.43 0.87 -6.69
C GLU A 424 -21.07 0.27 -5.44
N ALA A 425 -21.58 -0.96 -5.59
CA ALA A 425 -22.09 -1.70 -4.44
C ALA A 425 -20.93 -2.05 -3.50
N THR A 426 -21.20 -2.10 -2.20
CA THR A 426 -20.19 -2.35 -1.17
C THR A 426 -20.83 -3.09 -0.02
N ASP A 427 -20.04 -3.93 0.64
CA ASP A 427 -20.42 -4.53 1.91
C ASP A 427 -20.10 -3.54 3.02
N LEU A 428 -21.09 -3.25 3.84
CA LEU A 428 -20.90 -2.50 5.06
C LEU A 428 -20.70 -3.46 6.20
N GLU A 429 -19.68 -3.23 7.01
CA GLU A 429 -19.55 -3.83 8.32
C GLU A 429 -19.60 -2.75 9.38
N VAL A 430 -20.47 -2.94 10.36
CA VAL A 430 -20.65 -2.08 11.52
C VAL A 430 -20.19 -2.85 12.75
N ASN A 431 -19.05 -2.48 13.33
CA ASN A 431 -18.59 -3.15 14.56
C ASN A 431 -19.23 -2.56 15.83
N ALA A 432 -19.08 -3.27 16.95
CA ALA A 432 -19.57 -2.83 18.27
C ALA A 432 -19.10 -1.43 18.69
N GLU A 433 -17.99 -0.93 18.15
CA GLU A 433 -17.43 0.38 18.50
C GLU A 433 -18.00 1.55 17.69
N GLY A 434 -18.86 1.29 16.69
CA GLY A 434 -19.46 2.33 15.86
C GLY A 434 -18.90 2.47 14.46
N TRP A 435 -17.84 1.72 14.13
CA TRP A 435 -17.15 1.87 12.85
C TRP A 435 -17.93 1.23 11.73
N VAL A 436 -18.18 2.00 10.67
CA VAL A 436 -18.79 1.54 9.42
C VAL A 436 -17.71 1.37 8.36
N SER A 437 -17.24 0.15 8.20
CA SER A 437 -16.26 -0.23 7.19
C SER A 437 -16.97 -0.46 5.86
N TYR A 438 -16.50 0.22 4.81
CA TYR A 438 -16.79 -0.13 3.43
C TYR A 438 -15.81 -1.22 3.03
N LEU A 439 -16.32 -2.43 2.90
CA LEU A 439 -15.59 -3.59 2.47
C LEU A 439 -15.80 -3.77 0.96
N PRO A 440 -14.86 -4.41 0.27
CA PRO A 440 -15.12 -4.96 -1.06
C PRO A 440 -16.44 -5.74 -1.04
N PHE A 441 -17.32 -5.50 -1.99
CA PHE A 441 -18.61 -6.18 -2.07
C PHE A 441 -18.39 -7.68 -2.29
N THR A 442 -18.77 -8.51 -1.32
CA THR A 442 -18.58 -9.98 -1.41
C THR A 442 -19.86 -10.71 -1.82
N GLY A 443 -20.96 -9.96 -2.02
CA GLY A 443 -22.26 -10.49 -2.48
C GLY A 443 -22.93 -11.50 -1.54
N SER A 444 -22.32 -11.82 -0.40
CA SER A 444 -22.78 -12.88 0.51
C SER A 444 -22.65 -12.46 1.97
N LEU A 445 -23.78 -12.49 2.70
CA LEU A 445 -23.77 -12.32 4.14
C LEU A 445 -23.38 -13.67 4.79
N PRO A 446 -22.51 -13.70 5.81
CA PRO A 446 -22.11 -14.95 6.44
C PRO A 446 -23.33 -15.67 7.03
N SER A 447 -23.48 -16.95 6.72
CA SER A 447 -24.59 -17.77 7.20
C SER A 447 -24.45 -18.09 8.70
N ASP A 448 -25.52 -17.86 9.45
CA ASP A 448 -25.81 -18.25 10.85
C ASP A 448 -24.95 -19.42 11.37
N SER A 449 -24.08 -19.16 12.36
CA SER A 449 -23.39 -20.17 13.16
C SER A 449 -24.35 -20.81 14.16
N SER A 450 -25.22 -21.72 13.70
CA SER A 450 -25.96 -22.57 14.62
C SER A 450 -25.17 -23.85 14.94
N GLU A 451 -24.50 -23.84 16.11
CA GLU A 451 -24.00 -25.00 16.82
C GLU A 451 -24.99 -26.17 16.84
N ALA A 452 -24.57 -27.34 16.38
CA ALA A 452 -25.17 -28.61 16.77
C ALA A 452 -24.29 -29.22 17.88
N ALA A 453 -24.82 -29.19 19.09
CA ALA A 453 -24.25 -29.69 20.32
C ALA A 453 -23.80 -31.16 20.24
N GLU A 454 -22.57 -31.42 20.69
CA GLU A 454 -22.11 -32.74 21.11
C GLU A 454 -22.69 -33.09 22.50
N GLU A 455 -23.21 -34.31 22.63
CA GLU A 455 -23.25 -35.01 23.92
C GLU A 455 -22.65 -36.43 23.79
N PRO A 456 -22.15 -37.02 24.88
CA PRO A 456 -21.00 -37.92 24.88
C PRO A 456 -21.39 -39.41 24.88
N GLY A 457 -20.54 -40.26 24.28
CA GLY A 457 -20.71 -41.72 24.32
C GLY A 457 -19.55 -42.55 23.77
N GLU A 458 -18.67 -42.99 24.68
CA GLU A 458 -17.89 -44.24 24.74
C GLU A 458 -17.33 -44.95 23.47
N SER A 459 -15.98 -45.03 23.46
CA SER A 459 -15.13 -46.23 23.30
C SER A 459 -15.21 -47.12 22.05
N SER A 460 -14.10 -47.17 21.29
CA SER A 460 -13.29 -48.40 21.16
C SER A 460 -11.90 -48.14 20.57
N ASP A 461 -10.88 -48.60 21.29
CA ASP A 461 -9.48 -48.77 20.86
C ASP A 461 -9.34 -49.60 19.56
N GLN A 462 -8.35 -49.26 18.70
CA GLN A 462 -7.18 -50.11 18.46
C GLN A 462 -6.29 -49.66 17.27
N ALA A 463 -4.98 -49.75 17.54
CA ALA A 463 -3.88 -50.16 16.66
C ALA A 463 -3.22 -49.14 15.70
N GLU A 464 -2.15 -48.54 16.24
CA GLU A 464 -0.76 -48.57 15.73
C GLU A 464 -0.42 -49.24 14.38
N GLN A 465 0.49 -48.53 13.69
CA GLN A 465 1.75 -48.99 13.06
C GLN A 465 1.85 -49.12 11.53
N ASP A 466 3.07 -48.78 11.08
CA ASP A 466 3.75 -49.02 9.80
C ASP A 466 3.51 -48.00 8.66
N SER A 467 4.51 -47.38 8.01
CA SER A 467 5.95 -47.66 7.89
C SER A 467 6.78 -46.43 7.53
N LYS A 468 8.03 -46.40 8.00
CA LYS A 468 9.18 -45.64 7.47
C LYS A 468 10.07 -46.58 6.63
N ASP A 469 10.95 -45.95 5.85
CA ASP A 469 12.11 -46.47 5.08
C ASP A 469 11.76 -46.91 3.63
N ILE A 470 12.49 -46.53 2.57
CA ILE A 470 13.94 -46.70 2.26
C ILE A 470 14.30 -45.72 1.10
N LEU A 471 15.25 -44.77 1.29
CA LEU A 471 16.65 -44.70 0.77
C LEU A 471 16.83 -44.70 -0.77
N ASN A 472 17.30 -43.59 -1.36
CA ASN A 472 18.71 -43.20 -1.62
C ASN A 472 19.32 -43.84 -2.89
N GLU A 473 19.67 -43.02 -3.88
CA GLU A 473 20.78 -43.28 -4.80
C GLU A 473 21.45 -41.96 -5.24
N GLU A 474 22.77 -41.93 -5.06
CA GLU A 474 23.75 -40.87 -5.31
C GLU A 474 24.45 -41.10 -6.66
N SER A 475 24.79 -40.03 -7.39
CA SER A 475 25.96 -39.90 -8.29
C SER A 475 25.77 -38.69 -9.22
N THR A 476 26.74 -37.85 -9.57
CA THR A 476 28.15 -37.64 -9.22
C THR A 476 28.52 -36.30 -9.85
N ALA A 477 29.33 -35.50 -9.17
CA ALA A 477 29.91 -34.27 -9.71
C ALA A 477 31.04 -34.56 -10.70
N GLU A 478 31.04 -33.88 -11.85
CA GLU A 478 32.25 -33.59 -12.62
C GLU A 478 32.36 -32.08 -12.86
N THR A 479 33.58 -31.59 -12.67
CA THR A 479 34.01 -30.19 -12.70
C THR A 479 34.52 -29.86 -14.10
N SER A 480 34.08 -28.75 -14.69
CA SER A 480 34.82 -28.06 -15.74
C SER A 480 34.57 -26.56 -15.66
N GLU A 481 35.65 -25.81 -15.44
CA GLU A 481 35.71 -24.35 -15.44
C GLU A 481 35.55 -23.76 -16.85
N ASP A 482 35.03 -22.53 -16.86
CA ASP A 482 35.27 -21.44 -17.83
C ASP A 482 34.42 -21.41 -19.13
N SER A 483 33.35 -20.61 -19.14
CA SER A 483 33.37 -19.26 -19.71
C SER A 483 31.96 -18.67 -19.79
N SER A 484 31.86 -17.38 -19.48
CA SER A 484 30.68 -16.51 -19.52
C SER A 484 29.82 -16.59 -20.79
N ASP A 485 28.57 -16.99 -20.61
CA ASP A 485 27.39 -16.40 -21.25
C ASP A 485 26.18 -16.73 -20.35
N VAL A 486 25.71 -15.74 -19.58
CA VAL A 486 24.40 -15.87 -18.92
C VAL A 486 23.38 -15.61 -20.01
N THR A 487 22.98 -16.67 -20.71
CA THR A 487 21.70 -16.64 -21.43
C THR A 487 20.62 -16.48 -20.37
N GLU A 488 20.03 -15.28 -20.32
CA GLU A 488 18.84 -14.98 -19.53
C GLU A 488 17.83 -16.12 -19.72
N ALA A 489 17.31 -16.66 -18.62
CA ALA A 489 16.24 -17.64 -18.70
C ALA A 489 15.04 -16.95 -19.36
N THR A 490 14.69 -17.36 -20.57
CA THR A 490 13.55 -16.81 -21.33
C THR A 490 12.26 -17.18 -20.60
N THR A 491 11.62 -16.23 -19.93
CA THR A 491 10.29 -16.38 -19.34
C THR A 491 9.23 -16.35 -20.45
N TYR A 492 8.08 -17.00 -20.22
CA TYR A 492 6.99 -16.98 -21.19
C TYR A 492 6.18 -15.68 -21.13
N TRP A 493 6.19 -15.01 -19.99
CA TRP A 493 5.50 -13.74 -19.75
C TRP A 493 6.41 -12.71 -19.06
N ASN A 494 6.09 -11.43 -19.26
CA ASN A 494 6.69 -10.29 -18.60
C ASN A 494 5.83 -9.02 -18.80
N ILE A 495 6.22 -7.92 -18.17
CA ILE A 495 5.46 -6.66 -18.22
C ILE A 495 5.38 -6.04 -19.62
N ASP A 496 6.40 -6.22 -20.47
CA ASP A 496 6.38 -5.72 -21.85
C ASP A 496 5.34 -6.46 -22.70
N LYS A 497 5.23 -7.79 -22.51
CA LYS A 497 4.21 -8.64 -23.13
C LYS A 497 2.81 -8.28 -22.63
N TYR A 498 2.66 -7.97 -21.35
CA TYR A 498 1.42 -7.44 -20.80
C TYR A 498 1.01 -6.12 -21.50
N TYR A 499 1.92 -5.16 -21.65
CA TYR A 499 1.60 -3.90 -22.35
C TYR A 499 1.30 -4.11 -23.83
N ALA A 500 1.99 -5.04 -24.50
CA ALA A 500 1.67 -5.39 -25.88
C ALA A 500 0.25 -5.93 -26.01
N LEU A 501 -0.17 -6.78 -25.06
CA LEU A 501 -1.53 -7.33 -25.01
C LEU A 501 -2.55 -6.24 -24.69
N ASP A 502 -2.29 -5.42 -23.68
CA ASP A 502 -3.17 -4.33 -23.26
C ASP A 502 -3.38 -3.30 -24.38
N ASN A 503 -2.31 -2.93 -25.08
CA ASN A 503 -2.39 -2.02 -26.21
C ASN A 503 -3.15 -2.65 -27.39
N PHE A 504 -2.94 -3.93 -27.69
CA PHE A 504 -3.72 -4.63 -28.71
C PHE A 504 -5.21 -4.61 -28.36
N ILE A 505 -5.56 -4.97 -27.12
CA ILE A 505 -6.94 -4.97 -26.63
C ILE A 505 -7.56 -3.58 -26.77
N LYS A 506 -6.88 -2.54 -26.29
CA LYS A 506 -7.42 -1.18 -26.26
C LYS A 506 -7.50 -0.50 -27.63
N THR A 507 -6.57 -0.79 -28.54
CA THR A 507 -6.44 -0.02 -29.80
C THR A 507 -6.86 -0.78 -31.04
N GLN A 508 -6.78 -2.12 -31.02
CA GLN A 508 -6.96 -2.96 -32.21
C GLN A 508 -8.11 -3.97 -32.08
N TRP A 509 -8.49 -4.35 -30.86
CA TRP A 509 -9.57 -5.32 -30.65
C TRP A 509 -10.84 -4.68 -30.09
N ASN A 510 -10.87 -4.29 -28.82
CA ASN A 510 -12.02 -3.68 -28.20
C ASN A 510 -11.63 -2.83 -26.98
N ALA A 511 -11.72 -1.50 -27.14
CA ALA A 511 -11.38 -0.50 -26.12
C ALA A 511 -12.23 -0.54 -24.85
N ASN A 512 -13.36 -1.26 -24.86
CA ASN A 512 -14.26 -1.36 -23.71
C ASN A 512 -13.80 -2.42 -22.69
N TYR A 513 -12.74 -3.18 -22.97
CA TYR A 513 -12.21 -4.15 -22.04
C TYR A 513 -11.11 -3.51 -21.17
N LEU A 514 -11.32 -3.55 -19.86
CA LEU A 514 -10.38 -3.11 -18.84
C LEU A 514 -9.58 -4.28 -18.31
N SER A 515 -8.36 -4.00 -17.86
CA SER A 515 -7.43 -4.99 -17.34
C SER A 515 -7.56 -5.14 -15.82
N TYR A 516 -7.51 -6.37 -15.34
CA TYR A 516 -7.58 -6.71 -13.93
C TYR A 516 -6.42 -7.63 -13.54
N SER A 517 -6.01 -7.56 -12.28
CA SER A 517 -4.93 -8.38 -11.71
C SER A 517 -5.17 -8.59 -10.21
N PRO A 518 -4.43 -9.47 -9.51
CA PRO A 518 -4.51 -9.58 -8.05
C PRO A 518 -4.18 -8.27 -7.32
N TYR A 519 -3.47 -7.36 -8.00
CA TYR A 519 -3.08 -6.05 -7.46
C TYR A 519 -3.99 -4.91 -7.94
N ASN A 520 -4.90 -5.18 -8.86
CA ASN A 520 -5.96 -4.29 -9.33
C ASN A 520 -7.20 -5.14 -9.65
N PRO A 521 -7.86 -5.71 -8.61
CA PRO A 521 -9.00 -6.57 -8.81
C PRO A 521 -10.22 -5.75 -9.25
N GLY A 522 -11.13 -6.37 -9.98
CA GLY A 522 -12.45 -5.83 -10.29
C GLY A 522 -13.52 -6.66 -9.61
N ASP A 523 -14.70 -6.08 -9.43
CA ASP A 523 -15.89 -6.84 -9.03
C ASP A 523 -16.74 -7.14 -10.27
N MET A 524 -17.03 -8.42 -10.48
CA MET A 524 -17.96 -8.83 -11.50
C MET A 524 -19.04 -9.72 -10.91
N TYR A 525 -20.25 -9.20 -10.91
CA TYR A 525 -21.39 -9.86 -10.30
C TYR A 525 -21.20 -10.15 -8.80
N GLY A 526 -20.33 -9.47 -8.04
CA GLY A 526 -20.05 -9.80 -6.64
C GLY A 526 -18.94 -10.83 -6.41
N VAL A 527 -18.18 -11.17 -7.45
CA VAL A 527 -17.01 -12.05 -7.36
C VAL A 527 -15.76 -11.26 -7.75
N GLU A 528 -14.76 -11.28 -6.87
CA GLU A 528 -13.47 -10.62 -7.10
C GLU A 528 -12.72 -11.26 -8.29
N PHE A 529 -12.48 -10.47 -9.32
CA PHE A 529 -11.81 -10.86 -10.55
C PHE A 529 -10.42 -10.23 -10.62
N PRO A 530 -9.35 -10.99 -10.94
CA PRO A 530 -9.35 -12.40 -11.29
C PRO A 530 -9.24 -13.37 -10.11
N VAL A 531 -8.94 -12.92 -8.89
CA VAL A 531 -8.47 -13.80 -7.79
C VAL A 531 -9.51 -14.84 -7.36
N ALA A 532 -10.71 -14.42 -6.95
CA ALA A 532 -11.76 -15.35 -6.53
C ALA A 532 -12.29 -16.19 -7.71
N VAL A 533 -12.35 -15.58 -8.91
CA VAL A 533 -12.72 -16.27 -10.15
C VAL A 533 -11.74 -17.41 -10.47
N MET A 534 -10.43 -17.18 -10.35
CA MET A 534 -9.42 -18.22 -10.58
C MET A 534 -9.51 -19.35 -9.56
N ALA A 535 -9.80 -19.03 -8.29
CA ALA A 535 -9.93 -20.02 -7.23
C ALA A 535 -11.13 -20.96 -7.42
N SER A 536 -12.16 -20.50 -8.14
CA SER A 536 -13.42 -21.23 -8.39
C SER A 536 -13.75 -21.33 -9.89
N ALA A 537 -12.75 -21.57 -10.73
CA ALA A 537 -12.92 -21.74 -12.18
C ALA A 537 -12.81 -23.20 -12.63
N ALA A 538 -13.64 -23.57 -13.60
CA ALA A 538 -13.46 -24.77 -14.41
C ALA A 538 -13.26 -24.37 -15.88
N PHE A 539 -12.35 -25.04 -16.58
CA PHE A 539 -11.94 -24.73 -17.95
C PHE A 539 -12.32 -25.90 -18.85
N ASP A 540 -13.22 -25.66 -19.81
CA ASP A 540 -13.79 -26.69 -20.69
C ASP A 540 -14.31 -27.92 -19.91
N GLY A 541 -14.97 -27.66 -18.77
CA GLY A 541 -15.53 -28.68 -17.89
C GLY A 541 -14.52 -29.45 -17.02
N HIS A 542 -13.27 -28.99 -16.95
CA HIS A 542 -12.21 -29.61 -16.14
C HIS A 542 -11.60 -28.61 -15.15
N ASN A 543 -11.19 -29.09 -13.98
CA ASN A 543 -10.51 -28.26 -12.99
C ASN A 543 -8.99 -28.37 -13.17
N TYR A 544 -8.32 -27.23 -13.24
CA TYR A 544 -6.87 -27.12 -13.27
C TYR A 544 -6.42 -26.23 -12.10
N PRO A 545 -5.26 -26.51 -11.46
CA PRO A 545 -4.65 -25.54 -10.56
C PRO A 545 -4.40 -24.24 -11.31
N THR A 546 -4.84 -23.11 -10.76
CA THR A 546 -4.67 -21.78 -11.31
C THR A 546 -3.83 -20.95 -10.36
N ALA A 547 -2.98 -20.11 -10.92
CA ALA A 547 -2.27 -19.10 -10.15
C ALA A 547 -1.97 -17.90 -11.04
N TRP A 548 -2.01 -16.70 -10.46
CA TRP A 548 -1.45 -15.55 -11.12
C TRP A 548 0.06 -15.71 -11.24
N SER A 549 0.63 -15.37 -12.40
CA SER A 549 2.06 -15.52 -12.65
C SER A 549 2.57 -14.38 -13.52
N GLU A 550 3.62 -13.72 -13.04
CA GLU A 550 4.29 -12.62 -13.74
C GLU A 550 5.27 -13.12 -14.83
N ASP A 551 5.68 -14.39 -14.77
CA ASP A 551 6.69 -15.01 -15.65
C ASP A 551 6.14 -16.12 -16.55
N GLY A 552 4.95 -16.64 -16.26
CA GLY A 552 4.31 -17.75 -16.96
C GLY A 552 4.95 -19.12 -16.72
N MET A 553 5.77 -19.30 -15.68
CA MET A 553 6.67 -20.46 -15.52
C MET A 553 6.24 -21.51 -14.49
N LEU A 554 5.09 -21.37 -13.81
CA LEU A 554 4.63 -22.37 -12.85
C LEU A 554 4.29 -23.69 -13.56
N ALA A 555 4.95 -24.77 -13.15
CA ALA A 555 4.73 -26.10 -13.71
C ALA A 555 3.36 -26.65 -13.31
N ASP A 556 2.72 -27.39 -14.22
CA ASP A 556 1.44 -28.08 -14.01
C ASP A 556 0.31 -27.18 -13.46
N THR A 557 0.43 -25.87 -13.69
CA THR A 557 -0.48 -24.83 -13.21
C THR A 557 -0.87 -23.96 -14.39
N PHE A 558 -2.14 -23.58 -14.47
CA PHE A 558 -2.62 -22.54 -15.38
C PHE A 558 -2.10 -21.20 -14.88
N ASN A 559 -1.02 -20.73 -15.49
CA ASN A 559 -0.43 -19.43 -15.22
C ASN A 559 -1.35 -18.37 -15.81
N VAL A 560 -2.19 -17.76 -15.00
CA VAL A 560 -2.99 -16.61 -15.43
C VAL A 560 -2.07 -15.40 -15.45
N VAL A 561 -1.87 -14.86 -16.65
CA VAL A 561 -0.87 -13.83 -16.92
C VAL A 561 -1.50 -12.47 -17.26
N ALA A 562 -2.78 -12.47 -17.62
CA ALA A 562 -3.60 -11.28 -17.75
C ALA A 562 -5.08 -11.62 -17.64
N ALA A 563 -5.88 -10.65 -17.20
CA ALA A 563 -7.32 -10.80 -17.05
C ALA A 563 -8.03 -9.53 -17.54
N TYR A 564 -9.11 -9.69 -18.30
CA TYR A 564 -9.84 -8.56 -18.89
C TYR A 564 -11.35 -8.74 -18.78
N SER A 565 -12.06 -7.63 -18.64
CA SER A 565 -13.51 -7.61 -18.71
C SER A 565 -14.04 -6.27 -19.21
N ASN A 566 -15.22 -6.29 -19.84
CA ASN A 566 -15.97 -5.12 -20.24
C ASN A 566 -17.11 -4.76 -19.28
N TYR A 567 -17.08 -5.25 -18.05
CA TYR A 567 -18.14 -5.04 -17.06
C TYR A 567 -18.36 -3.55 -16.74
N GLU A 568 -17.32 -2.82 -16.33
CA GLU A 568 -17.42 -1.40 -15.95
C GLU A 568 -17.65 -0.43 -17.12
N ALA A 569 -17.21 -0.80 -18.34
CA ALA A 569 -17.35 0.06 -19.52
C ALA A 569 -18.80 0.10 -20.06
N GLN A 570 -19.67 -0.78 -19.58
CA GLN A 570 -21.09 -0.77 -19.93
C GLN A 570 -21.84 0.10 -18.91
N THR A 571 -22.32 1.28 -19.33
CA THR A 571 -23.30 2.03 -18.53
C THR A 571 -24.46 1.10 -18.21
N MET A 572 -24.78 0.87 -16.94
CA MET A 572 -25.83 -0.06 -16.48
C MET A 572 -27.26 0.42 -16.81
N ASP A 573 -27.52 0.81 -18.06
CA ASP A 573 -28.87 1.00 -18.56
C ASP A 573 -29.43 -0.38 -18.93
N ALA A 574 -30.22 -0.96 -18.01
CA ALA A 574 -30.90 -2.23 -18.18
C ALA A 574 -31.77 -2.31 -19.46
N ALA A 575 -32.11 -1.17 -20.09
CA ALA A 575 -32.83 -1.13 -21.35
C ALA A 575 -31.99 -1.52 -22.59
N ASN A 576 -30.65 -1.52 -22.50
CA ASN A 576 -29.75 -1.82 -23.62
C ASN A 576 -29.18 -3.27 -23.62
N LEU A 577 -29.48 -4.08 -22.60
CA LEU A 577 -29.03 -5.48 -22.46
C LEU A 577 -29.91 -6.47 -23.23
N THR A 578 -30.20 -6.20 -24.50
CA THR A 578 -31.18 -6.98 -25.30
C THR A 578 -30.54 -7.96 -26.30
N THR A 579 -29.20 -7.99 -26.41
CA THR A 579 -28.46 -8.88 -27.31
C THR A 579 -27.28 -9.56 -26.62
N GLU A 580 -27.01 -10.83 -26.97
CA GLU A 580 -25.91 -11.68 -26.46
C GLU A 580 -24.53 -10.99 -26.52
N SER A 581 -24.34 -10.06 -27.47
CA SER A 581 -23.12 -9.27 -27.64
C SER A 581 -22.94 -8.13 -26.63
N SER A 582 -23.88 -7.97 -25.69
CA SER A 582 -23.91 -6.92 -24.66
C SER A 582 -23.72 -7.48 -23.24
N MET A 583 -23.47 -8.77 -23.05
CA MET A 583 -23.25 -9.33 -21.72
C MET A 583 -21.79 -9.11 -21.28
N PRO A 584 -21.55 -8.71 -20.01
CA PRO A 584 -20.20 -8.70 -19.45
C PRO A 584 -19.51 -10.06 -19.62
N THR A 585 -18.25 -10.02 -20.05
CA THR A 585 -17.48 -11.22 -20.38
C THR A 585 -16.14 -11.20 -19.66
N TYR A 586 -15.87 -12.23 -18.87
CA TYR A 586 -14.54 -12.52 -18.35
C TYR A 586 -13.63 -13.01 -19.47
N TYR A 587 -12.41 -12.53 -19.50
CA TYR A 587 -11.31 -13.11 -20.28
C TYR A 587 -10.13 -13.43 -19.38
N LEU A 588 -9.66 -14.67 -19.42
CA LEU A 588 -8.42 -15.10 -18.78
C LEU A 588 -7.41 -15.51 -19.84
N PHE A 589 -6.23 -14.90 -19.77
CA PHE A 589 -5.07 -15.23 -20.61
C PHE A 589 -4.15 -16.12 -19.79
N VAL A 590 -3.90 -17.31 -20.30
CA VAL A 590 -3.28 -18.40 -19.55
C VAL A 590 -2.09 -18.95 -20.32
N ILE A 591 -1.01 -19.26 -19.60
CA ILE A 591 0.10 -20.05 -20.12
C ILE A 591 0.15 -21.37 -19.35
N TYR A 592 0.04 -22.49 -20.06
CA TYR A 592 0.13 -23.82 -19.47
C TYR A 592 1.28 -24.59 -20.12
N ASN A 593 2.33 -24.87 -19.36
CA ASN A 593 3.55 -25.56 -19.84
C ASN A 593 4.09 -24.93 -21.15
N GLY A 594 4.15 -23.60 -21.18
CA GLY A 594 4.62 -22.81 -22.33
C GLY A 594 3.62 -22.68 -23.48
N GLN A 595 2.38 -23.16 -23.34
CA GLN A 595 1.34 -23.03 -24.36
C GLN A 595 0.35 -21.91 -24.00
N PRO A 596 0.19 -20.87 -24.84
CA PRO A 596 -0.80 -19.81 -24.63
C PRO A 596 -2.23 -20.29 -24.90
N MET A 597 -3.13 -19.97 -23.97
CA MET A 597 -4.55 -20.26 -24.02
C MET A 597 -5.33 -19.01 -23.61
N VAL A 598 -6.50 -18.80 -24.21
CA VAL A 598 -7.42 -17.72 -23.82
C VAL A 598 -8.78 -18.32 -23.58
N PHE A 599 -9.34 -17.97 -22.43
CA PHE A 599 -10.63 -18.48 -21.98
C PHE A 599 -11.59 -17.34 -21.76
N GLN A 600 -12.87 -17.57 -22.03
CA GLN A 600 -13.93 -16.62 -21.74
C GLN A 600 -15.05 -17.24 -20.91
N SER A 601 -15.73 -16.39 -20.14
CA SER A 601 -16.99 -16.74 -19.49
C SER A 601 -17.94 -15.55 -19.48
N GLN A 602 -19.22 -15.79 -19.73
CA GLN A 602 -20.30 -14.82 -19.58
C GLN A 602 -21.23 -15.21 -18.43
N GLN A 603 -20.81 -16.20 -17.64
CA GLN A 603 -21.63 -16.77 -16.59
C GLN A 603 -21.69 -15.77 -15.43
N ASN A 604 -22.90 -15.44 -14.98
CA ASN A 604 -23.09 -14.78 -13.69
C ASN A 604 -22.97 -15.82 -12.57
N GLN A 605 -22.80 -15.38 -11.34
CA GLN A 605 -22.59 -16.22 -10.15
C GLN A 605 -23.73 -17.20 -9.78
N GLY A 606 -24.76 -17.36 -10.62
CA GLY A 606 -25.95 -18.19 -10.36
C GLY A 606 -25.76 -19.70 -10.54
N SER A 607 -24.53 -20.21 -10.66
CA SER A 607 -24.28 -21.65 -10.78
C SER A 607 -24.47 -22.34 -9.42
N PRO A 608 -25.26 -23.43 -9.31
CA PRO A 608 -25.51 -24.13 -8.04
C PRO A 608 -24.27 -24.65 -7.31
N ASP A 609 -23.15 -24.78 -8.01
CA ASP A 609 -21.87 -25.28 -7.51
C ASP A 609 -20.85 -24.16 -7.19
N GLY A 610 -21.19 -22.89 -7.43
CA GLY A 610 -20.28 -21.76 -7.22
C GLY A 610 -19.07 -21.71 -8.17
N ILE A 611 -19.06 -22.55 -9.21
CA ILE A 611 -17.96 -22.67 -10.16
C ILE A 611 -18.27 -21.83 -11.40
N ILE A 612 -17.33 -20.97 -11.81
CA ILE A 612 -17.40 -20.21 -13.05
C ILE A 612 -16.83 -21.06 -14.19
N GLN A 613 -17.69 -21.40 -15.15
CA GLN A 613 -17.31 -22.20 -16.30
C GLN A 613 -16.70 -21.29 -17.37
N PHE A 614 -15.42 -21.52 -17.64
CA PHE A 614 -14.66 -20.93 -18.71
C PHE A 614 -14.63 -21.85 -19.91
N THR A 615 -14.78 -21.27 -21.10
CA THR A 615 -14.72 -22.00 -22.37
C THR A 615 -13.58 -21.49 -23.22
N SER A 616 -12.89 -22.41 -23.88
CA SER A 616 -11.94 -22.10 -24.95
C SER A 616 -12.70 -21.81 -26.26
N GLY A 617 -11.98 -21.33 -27.28
CA GLY A 617 -12.58 -20.94 -28.57
C GLY A 617 -13.08 -19.50 -28.61
N VAL A 618 -12.33 -18.59 -27.97
CA VAL A 618 -12.55 -17.13 -28.03
C VAL A 618 -12.31 -16.57 -29.44
N ASP A 619 -12.51 -15.25 -29.60
CA ASP A 619 -12.20 -14.53 -30.83
C ASP A 619 -10.79 -14.86 -31.37
N ALA A 620 -10.73 -15.26 -32.65
CA ALA A 620 -9.50 -15.74 -33.26
C ALA A 620 -8.42 -14.65 -33.37
N ASN A 621 -8.79 -13.37 -33.50
CA ASN A 621 -7.81 -12.28 -33.55
C ASN A 621 -7.21 -12.04 -32.16
N LEU A 622 -8.03 -12.10 -31.10
CA LEU A 622 -7.57 -12.01 -29.72
C LEU A 622 -6.61 -13.15 -29.36
N TYR A 623 -7.01 -14.38 -29.65
CA TYR A 623 -6.17 -15.56 -29.41
C TYR A 623 -4.84 -15.47 -30.16
N ASN A 624 -4.86 -15.19 -31.47
CA ASN A 624 -3.64 -15.09 -32.26
C ASN A 624 -2.74 -13.94 -31.82
N ALA A 625 -3.30 -12.81 -31.39
CA ALA A 625 -2.50 -11.71 -30.85
C ALA A 625 -1.76 -12.13 -29.57
N PHE A 626 -2.46 -12.80 -28.64
CA PHE A 626 -1.84 -13.32 -27.43
C PHE A 626 -0.74 -14.35 -27.72
N VAL A 627 -0.99 -15.31 -28.64
CA VAL A 627 0.02 -16.28 -29.08
C VAL A 627 1.27 -15.58 -29.61
N ASN A 628 1.10 -14.62 -30.52
CA ASN A 628 2.21 -13.87 -31.09
C ASN A 628 2.99 -13.04 -30.06
N ILE A 629 2.36 -12.63 -28.96
CA ILE A 629 3.01 -11.89 -27.87
C ILE A 629 3.79 -12.84 -26.97
N VAL A 630 3.24 -14.02 -26.68
CA VAL A 630 3.95 -15.05 -25.89
C VAL A 630 5.17 -15.59 -26.63
N ASP A 631 5.08 -15.75 -27.95
CA ASP A 631 6.14 -16.27 -28.81
C ASP A 631 7.27 -15.26 -29.14
N GLN A 632 7.12 -13.99 -28.76
CA GLN A 632 8.17 -12.96 -28.84
C GLN A 632 9.19 -13.11 -27.72
#